data_AF-A0A1F5ATS0-F1
#
_entry.id   AF-A0A1F5ATS0-F1
#
_cell.length_a   1.000
_cell.length_b   1.000
_cell.length_c   1.000
_cell.angle_alpha   90.00
_cell.angle_beta   90.00
_cell.angle_gamma   90.00
#
_symmetry.space_group_name_H-M   'P 1'
#
loop_
_entity.id
_entity.type
_entity.pdbx_description
1 polymer ?
#
loop_
_entity_poly.entity_id
_entity_poly.type
_entity_poly.pdbx_seq_one_letter_code
_entity_poly.pdbx_strand_id
1 'polypeptide(L)'
;MNVQHRDLAAGRWQSFPLMVQLANVGSEVERALVWRAKNNSEYSRLALERALELLGLTISDPRHRHRLAELTRLREVLLDYFVGDNQFGSTDSNWRNYFYGFSYAAALIRQAAEKS
;
A
#
# COMPACT_ATOMS: atom_id res chain seq x y z
N MET A 1 11.70 12.57 4.90
CA MET A 1 11.19 11.84 3.71
C MET A 1 10.95 12.86 2.60
N ASN A 2 11.60 12.69 1.46
CA ASN A 2 11.36 13.52 0.28
C ASN A 2 10.16 12.93 -0.46
N VAL A 3 9.10 13.72 -0.69
CA VAL A 3 7.87 13.24 -1.35
C VAL A 3 8.19 13.05 -2.84
N GLN A 4 8.28 11.81 -3.29
CA GLN A 4 8.67 11.51 -4.68
C GLN A 4 7.54 11.84 -5.67
N HIS A 5 6.29 11.94 -5.20
CA HIS A 5 5.12 12.19 -6.05
C HIS A 5 4.29 13.37 -5.55
N ARG A 6 4.73 14.58 -5.92
CA ARG A 6 4.13 15.86 -5.50
C ARG A 6 2.64 15.97 -5.85
N ASP A 7 2.20 15.40 -6.97
CA ASP A 7 0.79 15.47 -7.41
C ASP A 7 -0.16 14.59 -6.59
N LEU A 8 0.33 13.48 -6.02
CA LEU A 8 -0.49 12.68 -5.09
C LEU A 8 -0.62 13.37 -3.73
N ALA A 9 0.44 14.03 -3.28
CA ALA A 9 0.42 14.83 -2.08
C ALA A 9 -0.43 16.11 -2.23
N ALA A 10 -0.67 16.58 -3.46
CA ALA A 10 -1.45 17.79 -3.77
C ALA A 10 -2.99 17.63 -3.63
N GLY A 11 -3.48 16.66 -2.85
CA GLY A 11 -4.90 16.51 -2.53
C GLY A 11 -5.64 15.41 -3.31
N ARG A 12 -5.10 14.96 -4.46
CA ARG A 12 -5.73 13.90 -5.26
C ARG A 12 -5.78 12.57 -4.50
N TRP A 13 -4.80 12.27 -3.65
CA TRP A 13 -4.81 11.03 -2.88
C TRP A 13 -6.01 10.93 -1.94
N GLN A 14 -6.37 12.06 -1.30
CA GLN A 14 -7.49 12.15 -0.38
C GLN A 14 -8.85 12.13 -1.09
N SER A 15 -8.92 12.28 -2.41
CA SER A 15 -10.19 12.08 -3.14
C SER A 15 -10.52 10.60 -3.35
N PHE A 16 -9.52 9.71 -3.29
CA PHE A 16 -9.77 8.28 -3.42
C PHE A 16 -10.50 7.69 -2.20
N PRO A 17 -11.44 6.75 -2.41
CA PRO A 17 -11.95 5.90 -1.34
C PRO A 17 -10.84 5.04 -0.72
N LEU A 18 -10.99 4.66 0.55
CA LEU A 18 -10.00 3.84 1.27
C LEU A 18 -9.60 2.58 0.51
N MET A 19 -10.58 1.88 -0.10
CA MET A 19 -10.32 0.66 -0.88
C MET A 19 -9.40 0.91 -2.06
N VAL A 20 -9.52 2.07 -2.73
CA VAL A 20 -8.66 2.46 -3.85
C VAL A 20 -7.28 2.89 -3.34
N GLN A 21 -7.20 3.59 -2.21
CA GLN A 21 -5.92 3.93 -1.56
C GLN A 21 -5.14 2.65 -1.19
N LEU A 22 -5.78 1.69 -0.53
CA LEU A 22 -5.15 0.42 -0.14
C LEU A 22 -4.86 -0.49 -1.34
N ALA A 23 -5.65 -0.46 -2.42
CA ALA A 23 -5.31 -1.16 -3.66
C ALA A 23 -4.03 -0.62 -4.31
N ASN A 24 -3.85 0.70 -4.31
CA ASN A 24 -2.64 1.33 -4.81
C ASN A 24 -1.42 1.02 -3.93
N VAL A 25 -1.56 1.04 -2.59
CA VAL A 25 -0.51 0.55 -1.67
C VAL A 25 -0.17 -0.91 -1.99
N GLY A 26 -1.19 -1.76 -2.17
CA GLY A 26 -1.00 -3.18 -2.49
C GLY A 26 -0.28 -3.45 -3.80
N SER A 27 -0.51 -2.62 -4.82
CA SER A 27 0.19 -2.72 -6.10
C SER A 27 1.69 -2.45 -5.96
N GLU A 28 2.07 -1.55 -5.05
CA GLU A 28 3.47 -1.26 -4.72
C GLU A 28 4.11 -2.37 -3.88
N VAL A 29 3.35 -2.97 -2.96
CA VAL A 29 3.77 -4.17 -2.23
C VAL A 29 4.00 -5.34 -3.17
N GLU A 30 3.10 -5.62 -4.11
CA GLU A 30 3.30 -6.67 -5.11
C GLU A 30 4.53 -6.39 -5.98
N ARG A 31 4.73 -5.14 -6.39
CA ARG A 31 5.93 -4.73 -7.13
C ARG A 31 7.21 -5.00 -6.33
N ALA A 32 7.21 -4.73 -5.03
CA ALA A 32 8.33 -5.04 -4.15
C ALA A 32 8.60 -6.55 -4.08
N LEU A 33 7.55 -7.38 -3.97
CA LEU A 33 7.66 -8.85 -3.98
C LEU A 33 8.22 -9.37 -5.32
N VAL A 34 7.70 -8.88 -6.44
CA VAL A 34 8.14 -9.28 -7.78
C VAL A 34 9.63 -8.98 -8.00
N TRP A 35 10.13 -7.82 -7.57
CA TRP A 35 11.55 -7.50 -7.69
C TRP A 35 12.42 -8.29 -6.71
N ARG A 36 11.92 -8.57 -5.50
CA ARG A 36 12.60 -9.45 -4.52
C ARG A 36 12.79 -10.85 -5.09
N ALA A 37 11.75 -11.42 -5.70
CA ALA A 37 11.79 -12.74 -6.34
C ALA A 37 12.77 -12.81 -7.51
N LYS A 38 13.08 -11.67 -8.14
CA LYS A 38 14.10 -11.53 -9.19
C LYS A 38 15.51 -11.25 -8.65
N ASN A 39 15.72 -11.36 -7.34
CA ASN A 39 16.97 -11.01 -6.65
C ASN A 39 17.42 -9.55 -6.91
N ASN A 40 16.47 -8.65 -7.18
CA ASN A 40 16.75 -7.23 -7.38
C ASN A 40 16.33 -6.44 -6.13
N SER A 41 17.22 -6.41 -5.14
CA SER A 41 16.99 -5.80 -3.84
C SER A 41 16.78 -4.28 -3.92
N GLU A 42 17.46 -3.59 -4.85
CA GLU A 42 17.31 -2.15 -5.03
C GLU A 42 15.90 -1.78 -5.49
N TYR A 43 15.41 -2.42 -6.56
CA TYR A 43 14.07 -2.14 -7.07
C TYR A 43 12.98 -2.61 -6.11
N SER A 44 13.22 -3.69 -5.36
CA SER A 44 12.34 -4.11 -4.28
C SER A 44 12.22 -3.03 -3.19
N ARG A 45 13.36 -2.48 -2.74
CA ARG A 45 13.41 -1.39 -1.76
C ARG A 45 12.69 -0.13 -2.27
N LEU A 46 12.93 0.28 -3.51
CA LEU A 46 12.27 1.45 -4.09
C LEU A 46 10.74 1.29 -4.16
N ALA A 47 10.25 0.10 -4.52
CA ALA A 47 8.82 -0.19 -4.51
C ALA A 47 8.24 -0.20 -3.08
N LEU A 48 8.97 -0.73 -2.10
CA LEU A 48 8.56 -0.68 -0.70
C LEU A 48 8.48 0.77 -0.18
N GLU A 49 9.49 1.60 -0.44
CA GLU A 49 9.50 3.01 -0.06
C GLU A 49 8.27 3.72 -0.62
N ARG A 50 7.92 3.40 -1.86
CA ARG A 50 6.72 3.92 -2.50
C ARG A 50 5.44 3.43 -1.83
N ALA A 51 5.34 2.14 -1.49
CA ALA A 51 4.20 1.60 -0.74
C ALA A 51 4.03 2.30 0.62
N LEU A 52 5.13 2.54 1.34
CA LEU A 52 5.15 3.23 2.62
C LEU A 52 4.78 4.72 2.51
N GLU A 53 5.20 5.39 1.44
CA GLU A 53 4.79 6.77 1.16
C GLU A 53 3.26 6.85 0.97
N LEU A 54 2.69 5.98 0.13
CA LEU A 54 1.24 5.93 -0.11
C LEU A 54 0.46 5.54 1.15
N LEU A 55 0.96 4.60 1.94
CA LEU A 55 0.37 4.25 3.22
C LEU A 55 0.48 5.41 4.22
N GLY A 56 1.58 6.16 4.22
CA GLY A 56 1.74 7.39 5.01
C GLY A 56 0.73 8.47 4.65
N LEU A 57 0.47 8.69 3.36
CA LEU A 57 -0.60 9.58 2.89
C LEU A 57 -1.98 9.08 3.35
N THR A 58 -2.20 7.76 3.35
CA THR A 58 -3.45 7.13 3.82
C THR A 58 -3.62 7.30 5.35
N ILE A 59 -2.58 7.07 6.14
CA ILE A 59 -2.57 7.28 7.59
C ILE A 59 -2.83 8.74 7.95
N SER A 60 -2.30 9.67 7.15
CA SER A 60 -2.43 11.12 7.39
C SER A 60 -3.80 11.67 7.00
N ASP A 61 -4.65 10.88 6.35
CA ASP A 61 -5.99 11.28 5.94
C ASP A 61 -6.93 11.38 7.16
N PRO A 62 -7.50 12.57 7.48
CA PRO A 62 -8.36 12.74 8.64
C PRO A 62 -9.60 11.84 8.65
N ARG A 63 -10.04 11.37 7.46
CA ARG A 63 -11.19 10.45 7.31
C ARG A 63 -10.92 9.07 7.92
N HIS A 64 -9.66 8.72 8.17
CA HIS A 64 -9.24 7.41 8.68
C HIS A 64 -8.77 7.43 10.13
N ARG A 65 -9.03 8.52 10.87
CA ARG A 65 -8.62 8.66 12.29
C ARG A 65 -9.10 7.52 13.20
N HIS A 66 -10.28 6.95 12.93
CA HIS A 66 -10.85 5.86 13.72
C HIS A 66 -10.24 4.48 13.43
N ARG A 67 -9.39 4.36 12.40
CA ARG A 67 -8.74 3.10 11.99
C ARG A 67 -7.21 3.20 11.96
N LEU A 68 -6.65 4.21 12.63
CA LEU A 68 -5.21 4.46 12.65
C LEU A 68 -4.43 3.26 13.18
N ALA A 69 -4.92 2.60 14.24
CA ALA A 69 -4.25 1.44 14.82
C ALA A 69 -4.02 0.31 13.79
N GLU A 70 -5.02 0.03 12.95
CA GLU A 70 -4.90 -0.98 11.89
C GLU A 70 -3.92 -0.54 10.79
N LEU A 71 -4.01 0.72 10.36
CA LEU A 71 -3.13 1.26 9.31
C LEU A 71 -1.66 1.36 9.76
N THR A 72 -1.40 1.73 11.00
CA THR A 72 -0.05 1.76 11.56
C THR A 72 0.48 0.36 11.81
N ARG A 73 -0.37 -0.58 12.23
CA ARG A 73 0.00 -2.00 12.32
C ARG A 73 0.39 -2.56 10.95
N LEU A 74 -0.37 -2.25 9.90
CA LEU A 74 -0.02 -2.64 8.53
C LEU A 74 1.38 -2.14 8.15
N ARG A 75 1.70 -0.88 8.48
CA ARG A 75 3.03 -0.31 8.25
C ARG A 75 4.12 -1.06 9.03
N GLU A 76 3.89 -1.38 10.30
CA GLU A 76 4.84 -2.13 11.13
C GLU A 76 5.12 -3.52 10.57
N VAL A 77 4.08 -4.27 10.18
CA VAL A 77 4.22 -5.63 9.66
C VAL A 77 4.89 -5.62 8.27
N LEU A 78 4.63 -4.61 7.43
CA LEU A 78 5.35 -4.42 6.16
C LEU A 78 6.86 -4.20 6.40
N LEU A 79 7.21 -3.32 7.34
CA LEU A 79 8.61 -3.05 7.66
C LEU A 79 9.31 -4.28 8.25
N ASP A 80 8.65 -5.01 9.14
CA ASP A 80 9.17 -6.25 9.71
C ASP A 80 9.46 -7.31 8.62
N TYR A 81 8.54 -7.50 7.66
CA TYR A 81 8.70 -8.53 6.63
C TYR A 81 9.73 -8.20 5.53
N PHE A 82 9.86 -6.91 5.15
CA PHE A 82 10.79 -6.52 4.09
C PHE A 82 12.17 -6.10 4.59
N VAL A 83 12.27 -5.56 5.80
CA VAL A 83 13.50 -4.95 6.33
C VAL A 83 13.94 -5.59 7.64
N GLY A 84 12.99 -6.06 8.46
CA GLY A 84 13.26 -6.69 9.75
C GLY A 84 13.49 -8.21 9.65
N ASP A 85 13.41 -8.85 10.80
CA ASP A 85 13.64 -10.29 10.98
C ASP A 85 12.41 -11.14 10.65
N ASN A 86 11.33 -10.53 10.14
CA ASN A 86 10.04 -11.17 9.92
C ASN A 86 9.48 -11.85 11.19
N GLN A 87 9.53 -11.14 12.33
CA GLN A 87 9.08 -11.63 13.63
C GLN A 87 7.58 -11.99 13.63
N PHE A 88 6.78 -11.35 12.78
CA PHE A 88 5.36 -11.69 12.61
C PHE A 88 5.12 -12.89 11.69
N GLY A 89 6.16 -13.48 11.09
CA GLY A 89 6.05 -14.70 10.29
C GLY A 89 5.25 -14.53 8.99
N SER A 90 5.30 -13.35 8.39
CA SER A 90 4.59 -13.07 7.13
C SER A 90 5.23 -13.80 5.94
N THR A 91 4.41 -14.06 4.93
CA THR A 91 4.80 -14.68 3.65
C THR A 91 4.29 -13.85 2.48
N ASP A 92 4.86 -14.04 1.28
CA ASP A 92 4.39 -13.41 0.04
C ASP A 92 2.88 -13.63 -0.18
N SER A 93 2.41 -14.84 0.12
CA SER A 93 1.00 -15.22 0.00
C SER A 93 0.11 -14.44 0.97
N ASN A 94 0.58 -14.13 2.19
CA ASN A 94 -0.19 -13.29 3.12
C ASN A 94 -0.44 -11.91 2.52
N TRP A 95 0.59 -11.29 1.93
CA TRP A 95 0.49 -9.97 1.33
C TRP A 95 -0.40 -9.94 0.09
N ARG A 96 -0.23 -10.90 -0.80
CA ARG A 96 -1.09 -11.06 -1.99
C ARG A 96 -2.55 -11.21 -1.59
N ASN A 97 -2.85 -12.11 -0.65
CA ASN A 97 -4.22 -12.36 -0.21
C ASN A 97 -4.84 -11.12 0.46
N TYR A 98 -4.08 -10.43 1.31
CA TYR A 98 -4.55 -9.21 1.98
C TYR A 98 -4.88 -8.09 0.99
N PHE A 99 -3.99 -7.81 0.04
CA PHE A 99 -4.17 -6.71 -0.92
C PHE A 99 -5.06 -7.05 -2.12
N TYR A 100 -5.26 -8.34 -2.41
CA TYR A 100 -6.16 -8.78 -3.47
C TYR A 100 -7.60 -8.31 -3.23
N GLY A 101 -8.10 -8.39 -1.98
CA GLY A 101 -9.43 -7.92 -1.63
C GLY A 101 -9.65 -6.44 -1.95
N PHE A 102 -8.66 -5.60 -1.66
CA PHE A 102 -8.72 -4.16 -1.98
C PHE A 102 -8.65 -3.92 -3.49
N SER A 103 -7.79 -4.66 -4.20
CA SER A 103 -7.66 -4.58 -5.66
C SER A 103 -8.98 -4.91 -6.36
N TYR A 104 -9.65 -5.97 -5.91
CA TYR A 104 -10.97 -6.37 -6.40
C TYR A 104 -12.04 -5.31 -6.10
N ALA A 105 -12.12 -4.83 -4.86
CA ALA A 105 -13.06 -3.77 -4.48
C ALA A 105 -12.85 -2.49 -5.29
N ALA A 106 -11.59 -2.09 -5.53
CA ALA A 106 -11.26 -0.94 -6.36
C ALA A 106 -11.68 -1.12 -7.82
N ALA A 107 -11.63 -2.34 -8.37
CA ALA A 107 -12.12 -2.63 -9.71
C ALA A 107 -13.64 -2.46 -9.81
N LEU A 108 -14.39 -2.93 -8.81
CA LEU A 108 -15.85 -2.73 -8.76
C LEU A 108 -16.23 -1.24 -8.63
N ILE A 109 -15.50 -0.46 -7.83
CA ILE A 109 -15.73 0.99 -7.68
C ILE A 109 -15.54 1.71 -9.02
N ARG A 110 -14.48 1.37 -9.77
CA ARG A 110 -14.22 1.97 -11.09
C ARG A 110 -15.32 1.64 -12.09
N GLN A 111 -15.74 0.37 -12.13
CA GLN A 111 -16.82 -0.07 -13.01
C GLN A 111 -18.15 0.63 -12.69
N ALA A 112 -18.43 0.90 -11.42
CA ALA A 112 -19.63 1.65 -11.03
C ALA A 112 -19.56 3.13 -11.47
N ALA A 113 -18.39 3.75 -11.36
CA ALA A 113 -18.17 5.14 -11.77
C ALA A 113 -18.27 5.33 -13.30
N GLU A 114 -17.88 4.33 -14.10
CA GLU A 114 -17.99 4.36 -15.57
C GLU A 114 -19.44 4.25 -16.07
N LYS A 115 -20.34 3.72 -15.24
CA LYS A 115 -21.77 3.54 -15.57
C LYS A 115 -22.66 4.69 -15.10
N SER A 116 -22.10 5.65 -14.37
CA SER A 116 -22.79 6.81 -13.79
C SER A 116 -22.62 8.05 -14.66
#